data_AF-A0A544Z1B1-F1
#
_entry.id   AF-A0A544Z1B1-F1
#
_cell.length_a   1.000
_cell.length_b   1.000
_cell.length_c   1.000
_cell.angle_alpha   90.00
_cell.angle_beta   90.00
_cell.angle_gamma   90.00
#
_symmetry.space_group_name_H-M   'P 1'
#
loop_
_entity.id
_entity.type
_entity.pdbx_description
1 polymer ?
#
loop_
_entity_poly.entity_id
_entity_poly.type
_entity_poly.pdbx_seq_one_letter_code
_entity_poly.pdbx_strand_id
1 'polypeptide(L)'
;MSRAAARRRLPLIYLIGKESGVLDAKSYPASAPDPPLPLAERMVRHVNESHARQLKEAVERLTGEPAQEDVWLWELDRYGATLRPGPGHLVRVSWPAPVTTPAALEHRDRETCYVRGLPGRIVDHKLPVAEGGSWDMSNLACIWQACHDRKTRQEAARGRSRN
;
A
#
# COMPACT_ATOMS: atom_id res chain seq x y z
N MET A 1 21.34 -10.99 -52.28
CA MET A 1 20.97 -9.73 -51.60
C MET A 1 19.61 -9.93 -50.93
N SER A 2 19.58 -10.09 -49.60
CA SER A 2 18.33 -10.37 -48.86
C SER A 2 17.73 -9.06 -48.34
N ARG A 3 16.49 -8.75 -48.74
CA ARG A 3 15.68 -7.67 -48.17
C ARG A 3 15.19 -8.12 -46.79
N ALA A 4 15.76 -7.55 -45.73
CA ALA A 4 15.22 -7.72 -44.38
C ALA A 4 13.81 -7.10 -44.33
N ALA A 5 12.80 -7.93 -44.03
CA ALA A 5 11.45 -7.48 -43.74
C ALA A 5 11.49 -6.61 -42.48
N ALA A 6 11.24 -5.31 -42.63
CA ALA A 6 11.04 -4.41 -41.49
C ALA A 6 9.79 -4.89 -40.73
N ARG A 7 10.00 -5.53 -39.58
CA ARG A 7 8.92 -5.90 -38.66
C ARG A 7 8.22 -4.62 -38.21
N ARG A 8 7.06 -4.33 -38.78
CA ARG A 8 6.16 -3.26 -38.29
C ARG A 8 5.78 -3.62 -36.86
N ARG A 9 6.27 -2.84 -35.90
CA ARG A 9 5.86 -2.99 -34.50
C ARG A 9 4.47 -2.38 -34.37
N LEU A 10 3.51 -3.20 -33.94
CA LEU A 10 2.14 -2.75 -33.75
C LEU A 10 2.03 -1.93 -32.46
N PRO A 11 1.19 -0.88 -32.43
CA PRO A 11 0.92 -0.12 -31.22
C PRO A 11 0.26 -1.00 -30.15
N LEU A 12 0.61 -0.78 -28.88
CA LEU A 12 -0.01 -1.49 -27.75
C LEU A 12 -1.18 -0.66 -27.22
N ILE A 13 -2.35 -1.28 -27.12
CA ILE A 13 -3.53 -0.67 -26.49
C ILE A 13 -3.58 -1.15 -25.05
N TYR A 14 -3.62 -0.23 -24.10
CA TYR A 14 -3.86 -0.55 -22.69
C TYR A 14 -5.28 -0.15 -22.30
N LEU A 15 -5.86 -0.91 -21.37
CA LEU A 15 -7.21 -0.72 -20.83
C LEU A 15 -7.10 -0.55 -19.31
N ILE A 16 -7.48 0.61 -18.77
CA ILE A 16 -7.59 0.84 -17.32
C ILE A 16 -9.04 1.26 -17.04
N GLY A 17 -9.86 0.32 -16.55
CA GLY A 17 -11.28 0.57 -16.32
C GLY A 17 -12.03 0.91 -17.62
N LYS A 18 -12.55 2.14 -17.74
CA LYS A 18 -13.24 2.66 -18.95
C LYS A 18 -12.34 3.47 -19.87
N GLU A 19 -11.10 3.75 -19.47
CA GLU A 19 -10.15 4.52 -20.26
C GLU A 19 -9.26 3.60 -21.08
N SER A 20 -9.00 4.00 -22.32
CA SER A 20 -8.09 3.30 -23.21
C SER A 20 -7.12 4.30 -23.84
N GLY A 21 -5.87 3.86 -24.00
CA GLY A 21 -4.81 4.67 -24.59
C GLY A 21 -3.90 3.84 -25.48
N VAL A 22 -3.20 4.52 -26.39
CA VAL A 22 -2.26 3.90 -27.33
C VAL A 22 -0.84 4.25 -26.92
N LEU A 23 -0.04 3.24 -26.59
CA LEU A 23 1.40 3.38 -26.36
C LEU A 23 2.17 3.11 -27.64
N ASP A 24 3.11 3.99 -27.98
CA ASP A 24 4.06 3.76 -29.07
C ASP A 24 4.91 2.51 -28.78
N ALA A 25 5.20 1.75 -29.83
CA ALA A 25 5.88 0.46 -29.72
C ALA A 25 7.36 0.55 -29.32
N LYS A 26 7.92 1.76 -29.18
CA LYS A 26 9.24 2.01 -28.58
C LYS A 26 9.15 2.39 -27.10
N SER A 27 8.03 2.95 -26.65
CA SER A 27 7.84 3.38 -25.26
C SER A 27 7.55 2.22 -24.31
N TYR A 28 6.87 1.17 -24.78
CA TYR A 28 6.56 -0.01 -23.96
C TYR A 28 7.83 -0.78 -23.52
N PRO A 29 8.78 -1.14 -24.40
CA PRO A 29 10.02 -1.81 -23.99
C PRO A 29 10.93 -0.96 -23.10
N ALA A 30 10.79 0.38 -23.15
CA ALA A 30 11.55 1.31 -22.32
C ALA A 30 10.91 1.54 -20.94
N SER A 31 9.68 1.08 -20.75
CA SER A 31 8.96 1.17 -19.48
C SER A 31 9.35 -0.01 -18.59
N ALA A 32 9.74 0.28 -17.36
CA ALA A 32 9.92 -0.76 -16.35
C ALA A 32 8.56 -1.10 -15.72
N PRO A 33 8.30 -2.38 -15.38
CA PRO A 33 7.15 -2.74 -14.55
C PRO A 33 7.23 -2.00 -13.22
N ASP A 34 6.07 -1.69 -12.63
CA ASP A 34 5.99 -1.03 -11.34
C ASP A 34 6.77 -1.86 -10.29
N PRO A 35 7.77 -1.30 -9.59
CA PRO A 35 8.63 -2.09 -8.72
C PRO A 35 7.86 -2.81 -7.59
N PRO A 36 6.86 -2.19 -6.94
CA PRO A 36 5.95 -2.87 -6.01
C PRO A 36 5.08 -4.00 -6.58
N LEU A 37 4.86 -4.10 -7.89
CA LEU A 37 3.84 -4.97 -8.49
C LEU A 37 3.83 -6.42 -7.97
N PRO A 38 4.97 -7.12 -7.78
CA PRO A 38 4.97 -8.50 -7.28
C PRO A 38 4.46 -8.64 -5.82
N LEU A 39 4.51 -7.57 -5.02
CA LEU A 39 4.06 -7.55 -3.63
C LEU A 39 2.69 -6.87 -3.47
N ALA A 40 2.35 -5.95 -4.38
CA ALA A 40 1.15 -5.13 -4.31
C ALA A 40 -0.11 -5.98 -4.13
N GLU A 41 -0.31 -7.04 -4.92
CA GLU A 41 -1.48 -7.92 -4.80
C GLU A 41 -1.61 -8.56 -3.41
N ARG A 42 -0.49 -9.04 -2.84
CA ARG A 42 -0.49 -9.66 -1.51
C ARG A 42 -0.81 -8.64 -0.43
N MET A 43 -0.27 -7.43 -0.55
CA MET A 43 -0.52 -6.33 0.39
C MET A 43 -1.97 -5.84 0.31
N VAL A 44 -2.49 -5.66 -0.91
CA VAL A 44 -3.90 -5.30 -1.16
C VAL A 44 -4.83 -6.31 -0.50
N ARG A 45 -4.61 -7.62 -0.75
CA ARG A 45 -5.41 -8.67 -0.13
C ARG A 45 -5.33 -8.64 1.40
N HIS A 46 -4.12 -8.55 1.96
CA HIS A 46 -3.94 -8.50 3.41
C HIS A 46 -4.66 -7.32 4.06
N VAL A 47 -4.55 -6.12 3.48
CA VAL A 47 -5.25 -4.92 3.99
C VAL A 47 -6.76 -5.11 3.95
N ASN A 48 -7.30 -5.60 2.83
CA ASN A 48 -8.74 -5.80 2.69
C ASN A 48 -9.28 -6.89 3.63
N GLU A 49 -8.54 -7.98 3.86
CA GLU A 49 -9.00 -9.08 4.70
C GLU A 49 -8.80 -8.83 6.20
N SER A 50 -7.70 -8.16 6.59
CA SER A 50 -7.28 -8.05 7.99
C SER A 50 -7.49 -6.65 8.59
N HIS A 51 -7.62 -5.61 7.75
CA HIS A 51 -7.59 -4.21 8.18
C HIS A 51 -8.75 -3.38 7.61
N ALA A 52 -9.85 -4.02 7.19
CA ALA A 52 -11.01 -3.34 6.58
C ALA A 52 -11.57 -2.19 7.44
N ARG A 53 -11.64 -2.37 8.76
CA ARG A 53 -12.14 -1.35 9.70
C ARG A 53 -11.20 -0.13 9.73
N GLN A 54 -9.90 -0.35 9.83
CA GLN A 54 -8.88 0.69 9.84
C GLN A 54 -8.83 1.44 8.50
N LEU A 55 -9.05 0.71 7.40
CA LEU A 55 -9.14 1.28 6.07
C LEU A 55 -10.35 2.22 5.94
N LYS A 56 -11.51 1.84 6.50
CA LYS A 56 -12.72 2.68 6.56
C LYS A 56 -12.42 4.00 7.30
N GLU A 57 -11.87 3.92 8.50
CA GLU A 57 -11.48 5.10 9.29
C GLU A 57 -10.46 6.01 8.57
N ALA A 58 -9.52 5.42 7.82
CA ALA A 58 -8.56 6.18 7.03
C ALA A 58 -9.23 6.95 5.89
N VAL A 59 -10.15 6.31 5.17
CA VAL A 59 -10.93 6.96 4.10
C VAL A 59 -11.79 8.10 4.65
N GLU A 60 -12.43 7.91 5.80
CA GLU A 60 -13.24 8.95 6.44
C GLU A 60 -12.42 10.20 6.76
N ARG A 61 -11.22 10.02 7.33
CA ARG A 61 -10.33 11.14 7.61
C ARG A 61 -9.77 11.81 6.36
N LEU A 62 -9.46 11.05 5.32
CA LEU A 62 -8.89 11.57 4.08
C LEU A 62 -9.90 12.35 3.24
N THR A 63 -11.15 11.89 3.23
CA THR A 63 -12.21 12.49 2.43
C THR A 63 -13.02 13.53 3.20
N GLY A 64 -13.00 13.49 4.54
CA GLY A 64 -13.86 14.30 5.39
C GLY A 64 -15.32 13.83 5.42
N GLU A 65 -15.63 12.72 4.76
CA GLU A 65 -16.97 12.18 4.57
C GLU A 65 -17.09 10.80 5.22
N PRO A 66 -18.26 10.42 5.75
CA PRO A 66 -18.48 9.08 6.25
C PRO A 66 -18.33 8.05 5.12
N ALA A 67 -17.54 7.01 5.37
CA ALA A 67 -17.27 6.00 4.36
C ALA A 67 -18.40 4.95 4.34
N GLN A 68 -18.69 4.42 3.17
CA GLN A 68 -19.70 3.38 3.03
C GLN A 68 -19.19 2.06 3.66
N GLU A 69 -20.07 1.07 3.80
CA GLU A 69 -19.70 -0.24 4.39
C GLU A 69 -18.60 -0.96 3.58
N ASP A 70 -18.57 -0.77 2.25
CA ASP A 70 -17.69 -1.49 1.33
C ASP A 70 -16.45 -0.67 0.92
N VAL A 71 -15.60 -0.31 1.87
CA VAL A 71 -14.30 0.34 1.58
C VAL A 71 -13.26 -0.69 1.19
N TRP A 72 -12.58 -0.46 0.06
CA TRP A 72 -11.53 -1.35 -0.44
C TRP A 72 -10.24 -0.59 -0.76
N LEU A 73 -9.10 -1.21 -0.46
CA LEU A 73 -7.84 -0.87 -1.09
C LEU A 73 -7.89 -1.51 -2.47
N TRP A 74 -7.93 -0.67 -3.50
CA TRP A 74 -8.12 -1.09 -4.88
C TRP A 74 -6.79 -1.44 -5.54
N GLU A 75 -5.78 -0.60 -5.33
CA GLU A 75 -4.48 -0.73 -5.98
C GLU A 75 -3.38 -0.11 -5.11
N LEU A 76 -2.16 -0.63 -5.25
CA LEU A 76 -0.94 -0.04 -4.71
C LEU A 76 0.14 -0.07 -5.79
N ASP A 77 0.81 1.05 -5.97
CA ASP A 77 1.92 1.20 -6.92
C ASP A 77 3.02 2.08 -6.34
N ARG A 78 4.05 2.36 -7.15
CA ARG A 78 5.19 3.19 -6.72
C ARG A 78 4.86 4.64 -6.38
N TYR A 79 3.71 5.16 -6.76
CA TYR A 79 3.34 6.57 -6.57
C TYR A 79 2.23 6.76 -5.54
N GLY A 80 1.45 5.73 -5.24
CA GLY A 80 0.34 5.87 -4.31
C GLY A 80 -0.41 4.57 -4.04
N ALA A 81 -1.49 4.74 -3.29
CA ALA A 81 -2.55 3.76 -3.16
C ALA A 81 -3.85 4.34 -3.71
N THR A 82 -4.63 3.50 -4.37
CA THR A 82 -5.98 3.84 -4.80
C THR A 82 -6.96 3.18 -3.85
N LEU A 83 -7.83 3.98 -3.24
CA LEU A 83 -8.89 3.55 -2.34
C LEU A 83 -10.22 3.61 -3.08
N ARG A 84 -11.14 2.71 -2.74
CA ARG A 84 -12.52 2.70 -3.22
C ARG A 84 -13.46 2.85 -2.01
N PRO A 85 -13.88 4.09 -1.68
CA PRO A 85 -14.77 4.36 -0.54
C PRO A 85 -16.20 3.84 -0.70
N GLY A 86 -16.59 3.51 -1.92
CA GLY A 86 -17.92 3.02 -2.28
C GLY A 86 -18.03 2.75 -3.78
N PRO A 87 -19.17 2.23 -4.27
CA PRO A 87 -19.37 1.91 -5.67
C PRO A 87 -19.16 3.14 -6.57
N GLY A 88 -18.32 2.99 -7.60
CA GLY A 88 -18.09 4.04 -8.61
C GLY A 88 -17.21 5.21 -8.14
N HIS A 89 -16.66 5.18 -6.92
CA HIS A 89 -15.80 6.24 -6.41
C HIS A 89 -14.39 5.70 -6.11
N LEU A 90 -13.36 6.33 -6.70
CA LEU A 90 -11.95 6.02 -6.47
C LEU A 90 -11.24 7.27 -5.97
N VAL A 91 -10.46 7.11 -4.92
CA VAL A 91 -9.64 8.17 -4.31
C VAL A 91 -8.18 7.76 -4.40
N ARG A 92 -7.35 8.60 -5.02
CA ARG A 92 -5.91 8.39 -5.11
C ARG A 92 -5.21 9.09 -3.95
N VAL A 93 -4.43 8.33 -3.18
CA VAL A 93 -3.56 8.85 -2.13
C VAL A 93 -2.13 8.76 -2.62
N SER A 94 -1.51 9.92 -2.88
CA SER A 94 -0.14 10.00 -3.37
C SER A 94 0.87 9.83 -2.23
N TRP A 95 1.91 9.05 -2.46
CA TRP A 95 3.09 9.06 -1.62
C TRP A 95 3.82 10.41 -1.76
N PRO A 96 4.46 10.93 -0.69
CA PRO A 96 5.28 12.14 -0.78
C PRO A 96 6.47 12.01 -1.76
N ALA A 97 6.94 10.78 -1.99
CA ALA A 97 7.98 10.45 -2.95
C ALA A 97 7.76 9.04 -3.53
N PRO A 98 8.16 8.77 -4.78
CA PRO A 98 7.97 7.46 -5.39
C PRO A 98 8.77 6.35 -4.71
N VAL A 99 8.13 5.21 -4.48
CA VAL A 99 8.74 3.98 -3.96
C VAL A 99 9.49 3.29 -5.11
N THR A 100 10.82 3.28 -5.06
CA THR A 100 11.64 2.77 -6.18
C THR A 100 11.97 1.29 -6.08
N THR A 101 11.70 0.66 -4.94
CA THR A 101 11.87 -0.78 -4.73
C THR A 101 10.71 -1.31 -3.88
N PRO A 102 10.23 -2.55 -4.10
CA PRO A 102 9.27 -3.18 -3.20
C PRO A 102 9.81 -3.21 -1.75
N ALA A 103 11.13 -3.34 -1.61
CA ALA A 103 11.83 -3.22 -0.35
C ALA A 103 11.62 -1.85 0.32
N ALA A 104 11.54 -0.69 -0.36
CA ALA A 104 11.44 0.61 0.31
C ALA A 104 10.18 0.80 1.19
N LEU A 105 9.11 0.03 0.95
CA LEU A 105 7.96 -0.09 1.86
C LEU A 105 8.29 -0.94 3.11
N GLU A 106 9.17 -1.94 2.99
CA GLU A 106 9.66 -2.83 4.05
C GLU A 106 11.00 -2.36 4.71
N HIS A 107 11.79 -1.49 4.07
CA HIS A 107 13.22 -1.20 4.34
C HIS A 107 13.48 0.07 5.14
N ARG A 108 12.49 0.93 5.47
CA ARG A 108 12.73 2.06 6.40
C ARG A 108 13.43 1.57 7.67
N ASP A 109 13.08 0.37 8.10
CA ASP A 109 13.62 -0.27 9.28
C ASP A 109 14.56 -1.44 8.99
N ARG A 110 15.00 -1.68 7.73
CA ARG A 110 15.85 -2.85 7.36
C ARG A 110 15.32 -4.19 7.90
N GLU A 111 14.01 -4.43 7.80
CA GLU A 111 13.36 -5.61 8.42
C GLU A 111 13.72 -5.75 9.91
N THR A 112 13.99 -4.64 10.61
CA THR A 112 14.49 -4.67 11.98
C THR A 112 13.37 -4.22 12.91
N CYS A 113 13.06 -5.07 13.89
CA CYS A 113 12.13 -4.79 14.96
C CYS A 113 12.58 -3.55 15.74
N TYR A 114 11.78 -2.49 15.74
CA TYR A 114 12.11 -1.25 16.45
C TYR A 114 12.23 -1.44 17.97
N VAL A 115 11.69 -2.53 18.52
CA VAL A 115 11.71 -2.84 19.95
C VAL A 115 12.99 -3.56 20.37
N ARG A 116 13.54 -4.44 19.52
CA ARG A 116 14.62 -5.37 19.91
C ARG A 116 15.79 -5.47 18.94
N GLY A 117 15.72 -4.84 17.77
CA GLY A 117 16.78 -4.96 16.77
C GLY A 117 16.84 -6.32 16.05
N LEU A 118 15.88 -7.22 16.29
CA LEU A 118 15.79 -8.53 15.62
C LEU A 118 15.00 -8.44 14.32
N PRO A 119 15.11 -9.41 13.39
CA PRO A 119 14.26 -9.45 12.20
C PRO A 119 12.76 -9.34 12.52
N GLY A 120 12.09 -8.35 11.93
CA GLY A 120 10.66 -8.10 11.98
C GLY A 120 10.09 -8.04 10.56
N ARG A 121 8.79 -8.31 10.43
CA ARG A 121 8.08 -8.28 9.13
C ARG A 121 6.70 -7.63 9.21
N ILE A 122 6.26 -7.26 10.40
CA ILE A 122 4.96 -6.64 10.63
C ILE A 122 5.21 -5.14 10.73
N VAL A 123 4.45 -4.32 10.02
CA VAL A 123 4.48 -2.87 10.22
C VAL A 123 3.33 -2.49 11.14
N ASP A 124 3.64 -1.84 12.26
CA ASP A 124 2.67 -1.42 13.27
C ASP A 124 3.03 -0.04 13.84
N HIS A 125 2.09 0.60 14.53
CA HIS A 125 2.27 1.91 15.14
C HIS A 125 3.17 1.82 16.36
N LYS A 126 4.15 2.72 16.52
CA LYS A 126 4.98 2.85 17.73
C LYS A 126 4.11 3.30 18.91
N LEU A 127 3.30 4.34 18.71
CA LEU A 127 2.25 4.81 19.63
C LEU A 127 0.88 4.36 19.12
N PRO A 128 0.03 3.69 19.91
CA PRO A 128 -1.30 3.27 19.49
C PRO A 128 -2.18 4.47 19.14
N VAL A 129 -3.04 4.34 18.12
CA VAL A 129 -3.97 5.42 17.71
C VAL A 129 -4.92 5.80 18.84
N ALA A 130 -5.43 4.83 19.60
CA ALA A 130 -6.26 5.06 20.79
C ALA A 130 -5.54 5.82 21.93
N GLU A 131 -4.21 5.98 21.82
CA GLU A 131 -3.36 6.68 22.78
C GLU A 131 -2.72 7.94 22.15
N GLY A 132 -3.24 8.42 21.01
CA GLY A 132 -2.76 9.61 20.32
C GLY A 132 -1.74 9.37 19.20
N GLY A 133 -1.57 8.11 18.77
CA GLY A 133 -0.73 7.76 17.62
C GLY A 133 -1.29 8.19 16.27
N SER A 134 -0.40 8.49 15.32
CA SER A 134 -0.76 8.84 13.94
C SER A 134 -0.43 7.73 12.94
N TRP A 135 -0.96 7.84 11.72
CA TRP A 135 -0.62 6.93 10.61
C TRP A 135 0.59 7.41 9.80
N ASP A 136 1.27 8.47 10.28
CA ASP A 136 2.42 9.01 9.60
C ASP A 136 3.57 8.01 9.60
N MET A 137 4.40 8.11 8.56
CA MET A 137 5.60 7.29 8.43
C MET A 137 6.55 7.42 9.63
N SER A 138 6.44 8.46 10.46
CA SER A 138 7.20 8.60 11.71
C SER A 138 6.74 7.65 12.82
N ASN A 139 5.44 7.32 12.85
CA ASN A 139 4.82 6.47 13.85
C ASN A 139 4.69 5.00 13.39
N LEU A 140 4.75 4.69 12.10
CA LEU A 140 4.78 3.29 11.63
C LEU A 140 6.18 2.68 11.80
N ALA A 141 6.30 1.41 12.17
CA ALA A 141 7.58 0.72 12.26
C ALA A 141 7.47 -0.80 12.14
N CYS A 142 8.53 -1.41 11.62
CA CYS A 142 8.70 -2.84 11.57
C CYS A 142 8.88 -3.43 12.98
N ILE A 143 8.15 -4.49 13.28
CA ILE A 143 8.13 -5.19 14.57
C ILE A 143 8.15 -6.71 14.34
N TRP A 144 8.81 -7.42 15.25
CA TRP A 144 8.83 -8.88 15.29
C TRP A 144 7.54 -9.41 15.93
N GLN A 145 7.02 -10.55 15.44
CA GLN A 145 5.72 -11.12 15.87
C GLN A 145 5.56 -11.17 17.40
N ALA A 146 6.50 -11.74 18.15
CA ALA A 146 6.33 -11.82 19.60
C ALA A 146 6.44 -10.45 20.32
N CYS A 147 7.13 -9.46 19.73
CA CYS A 147 7.09 -8.08 20.24
C CYS A 147 5.73 -7.44 19.97
N HIS A 148 5.15 -7.69 18.80
CA HIS A 148 3.81 -7.24 18.44
C HIS A 148 2.77 -7.85 19.38
N ASP A 149 2.76 -9.17 19.58
CA ASP A 149 1.80 -9.83 20.47
C ASP A 149 1.89 -9.34 21.93
N ARG A 150 3.11 -9.03 22.39
CA ARG A 150 3.33 -8.41 23.70
C ARG A 150 2.75 -7.00 23.75
N LYS A 151 3.00 -6.18 22.73
CA LYS A 151 2.47 -4.82 22.60
C LYS A 151 0.94 -4.83 22.59
N THR A 152 0.32 -5.67 21.75
CA THR A 152 -1.14 -5.85 21.68
C THR A 152 -1.73 -6.26 23.03
N ARG A 153 -1.10 -7.19 23.76
CA ARG A 153 -1.56 -7.58 25.11
C ARG A 153 -1.51 -6.42 26.11
N GLN A 154 -0.46 -5.62 26.06
CA GLN A 154 -0.30 -4.44 26.93
C GLN A 154 -1.31 -3.35 26.58
N GLU A 155 -1.55 -3.09 25.29
CA GLU A 155 -2.58 -2.16 24.80
C GLU A 155 -3.97 -2.60 25.24
N ALA A 156 -4.29 -3.89 25.08
CA ALA A 156 -5.57 -4.43 25.52
C ALA A 156 -5.73 -4.33 27.05
N ALA A 157 -4.66 -4.54 27.83
CA ALA A 157 -4.69 -4.34 29.27
C ALA A 157 -4.92 -2.86 29.65
N ARG A 158 -4.24 -1.92 28.99
CA ARG A 158 -4.46 -0.48 29.19
C ARG A 158 -5.85 -0.04 28.78
N GLY A 159 -6.37 -0.58 27.67
CA GLY A 159 -7.75 -0.34 27.22
C GLY A 159 -8.76 -0.78 28.27
N ARG A 160 -8.58 -1.95 28.89
CA ARG A 160 -9.43 -2.43 30.00
C ARG A 160 -9.36 -1.57 31.25
N SER A 161 -8.24 -0.88 31.51
CA SER A 161 -8.10 0.01 32.67
C SER A 161 -8.64 1.44 32.45
N ARG A 162 -8.94 1.80 31.19
CA ARG A 162 -9.50 3.12 30.82
C ARG A 162 -11.03 3.09 30.68
N ASN A 163 -11.62 1.89 30.62
CA ASN A 163 -13.06 1.64 30.71
C ASN A 163 -13.44 1.33 32.16
#